data_AF-A0A7S3MQH6-F1
#
_entry.id   AF-A0A7S3MQH6-F1
#
_cell.length_a   1.000
_cell.length_b   1.000
_cell.length_c   1.000
_cell.angle_alpha   90.00
_cell.angle_beta   90.00
_cell.angle_gamma   90.00
#
_symmetry.space_group_name_H-M   'P 1'
#
loop_
_entity.id
_entity.type
_entity.pdbx_description
1 polymer ?
#
loop_
_entity_poly.entity_id
_entity_poly.type
_entity_poly.pdbx_seq_one_letter_code
_entity_poly.pdbx_strand_id
1 'polypeptide(L)'
;IAEAGGIPAIVHALGQHINMPRMQSKACLAIRNLVGRNEELRQPILDAGAEASIRAVMNAHTDDYMHNLAKAALRDLHCNVQLGVVFTGEVGEAKTLEQGDMNGENHWDKFLETPEAQEA
;
A
#
# COMPACT_ATOMS: atom_id res chain seq x y z
N ILE A 1 5.89 12.76 -13.60
CA ILE A 1 5.60 12.75 -12.14
C ILE A 1 6.85 13.05 -11.35
N ALA A 2 7.91 12.23 -11.46
CA ALA A 2 9.17 12.49 -10.75
C ALA A 2 9.77 13.86 -11.08
N GLU A 3 9.93 14.19 -12.36
CA GLU A 3 10.45 15.49 -12.83
C GLU A 3 9.60 16.70 -12.40
N ALA A 4 8.31 16.49 -12.16
CA ALA A 4 7.38 17.52 -11.71
C ALA A 4 7.34 17.67 -10.18
N GLY A 5 8.24 17.00 -9.45
CA GLY A 5 8.27 17.04 -7.97
C GLY A 5 7.20 16.18 -7.30
N GLY A 6 6.63 15.19 -7.99
CA GLY A 6 5.59 14.32 -7.43
C GLY A 6 6.08 13.39 -6.31
N ILE A 7 7.35 12.96 -6.35
CA ILE A 7 7.94 12.09 -5.33
C ILE A 7 7.89 12.72 -3.93
N PRO A 8 8.47 13.92 -3.69
CA PRO A 8 8.41 14.54 -2.38
C PRO A 8 6.97 14.83 -1.93
N ALA A 9 6.06 15.18 -2.84
CA ALA A 9 4.65 15.39 -2.52
C ALA A 9 3.98 14.09 -2.00
N ILE A 10 4.21 12.95 -2.65
CA ILE A 10 3.69 11.65 -2.23
C ILE A 10 4.26 11.26 -0.86
N VAL A 11 5.57 11.41 -0.66
CA VAL A 11 6.22 11.07 0.61
C VAL A 11 5.74 11.97 1.76
N HIS A 12 5.52 13.25 1.48
CA HIS A 12 4.95 14.19 2.44
C HIS A 12 3.52 13.79 2.84
N ALA A 13 2.69 13.40 1.86
CA ALA A 13 1.33 12.95 2.12
C ALA A 13 1.26 11.69 3.00
N LEU A 14 2.20 10.75 2.84
CA LEU A 14 2.30 9.58 3.72
C LEU A 14 2.43 9.99 5.20
N GLY A 15 3.30 10.97 5.48
CA GLY A 15 3.53 11.47 6.84
C GLY A 15 2.38 12.32 7.39
N GLN A 16 1.88 13.28 6.59
CA GLN A 16 0.85 14.22 7.06
C GLN A 16 -0.50 13.57 7.31
N HIS A 17 -0.85 12.55 6.52
CA HIS A 17 -2.20 11.97 6.52
C HIS A 17 -2.21 10.54 7.09
N ILE A 18 -1.36 10.23 8.07
CA ILE A 18 -1.16 8.86 8.58
C ILE A 18 -2.46 8.18 9.04
N ASN A 19 -3.41 8.97 9.57
CA ASN A 19 -4.72 8.53 10.05
C ASN A 19 -5.81 8.51 8.95
N MET A 20 -5.46 8.72 7.68
CA MET A 20 -6.40 8.69 6.55
C MET A 20 -6.10 7.48 5.66
N PRO A 21 -6.74 6.31 5.89
CA PRO A 21 -6.46 5.08 5.14
C PRO A 21 -6.53 5.27 3.63
N ARG A 22 -7.51 6.05 3.13
CA ARG A 22 -7.64 6.31 1.70
C ARG A 22 -6.39 6.99 1.12
N MET A 23 -5.83 7.98 1.81
CA MET A 23 -4.64 8.68 1.36
C MET A 23 -3.42 7.75 1.38
N GLN A 24 -3.29 6.96 2.45
CA GLN A 24 -2.19 5.99 2.59
C GLN A 24 -2.24 4.93 1.48
N SER A 25 -3.42 4.41 1.15
CA SER A 25 -3.58 3.46 0.05
C SER A 25 -3.11 4.06 -1.27
N LYS A 26 -3.53 5.29 -1.59
CA LYS A 26 -3.16 5.95 -2.85
C LYS A 26 -1.67 6.23 -2.92
N ALA A 27 -1.07 6.71 -1.83
CA ALA A 27 0.35 6.98 -1.78
C ALA A 27 1.19 5.70 -1.94
N CYS A 28 0.85 4.62 -1.22
CA CYS A 28 1.53 3.33 -1.36
C CYS A 28 1.37 2.74 -2.77
N LEU A 29 0.18 2.81 -3.37
CA LEU A 29 -0.05 2.36 -4.75
C LEU A 29 0.72 3.20 -5.77
N ALA A 30 0.77 4.53 -5.57
CA ALA A 30 1.52 5.42 -6.45
C ALA A 30 3.02 5.08 -6.43
N ILE A 31 3.60 4.85 -5.25
CA ILE A 31 5.01 4.44 -5.12
C ILE A 31 5.26 3.13 -5.87
N ARG A 32 4.41 2.11 -5.66
CA ARG A 32 4.52 0.81 -6.34
C ARG A 32 4.45 0.95 -7.87
N ASN A 33 3.52 1.77 -8.36
CA ASN A 33 3.38 2.03 -9.80
C ASN A 33 4.58 2.79 -10.37
N LEU A 34 5.13 3.76 -9.62
CA LEU A 34 6.30 4.51 -10.04
C LEU A 34 7.51 3.58 -10.21
N VAL A 35 7.79 2.72 -9.24
CA VAL A 35 9.00 1.88 -9.26
C VAL A 35 8.83 0.59 -10.08
N GLY A 36 7.60 0.12 -10.30
CA GLY A 36 7.33 -1.17 -10.94
C GLY A 36 7.82 -1.31 -12.39
N ARG A 37 8.07 -0.19 -13.09
CA ARG A 37 8.70 -0.18 -14.43
C ARG A 37 9.85 0.83 -14.56
N ASN A 38 10.12 1.59 -13.50
CA ASN A 38 11.14 2.63 -13.46
C ASN A 38 12.00 2.41 -12.22
N GLU A 39 12.86 1.40 -12.34
CA GLU A 39 13.75 0.93 -11.29
C GLU A 39 14.71 2.01 -10.77
N GLU A 40 15.04 2.98 -11.62
CA GLU A 40 15.85 4.15 -11.34
C GLU A 40 15.18 5.12 -10.36
N LEU A 41 13.84 5.09 -10.24
CA LEU A 41 13.10 5.96 -9.31
C LEU A 41 13.15 5.46 -7.85
N ARG A 42 13.62 4.24 -7.60
CA ARG A 42 13.71 3.68 -6.25
C ARG A 42 14.61 4.54 -5.35
N GLN A 43 15.84 4.84 -5.80
CA GLN A 43 16.78 5.60 -5.00
C GLN A 43 16.27 7.03 -4.70
N PRO A 44 15.77 7.82 -5.68
CA PRO A 44 15.14 9.11 -5.40
C PRO A 44 13.96 9.06 -4.42
N ILE A 45 13.15 8.00 -4.46
CA ILE A 45 12.02 7.82 -3.52
C ILE A 45 12.55 7.51 -2.11
N LEU A 46 13.59 6.70 -1.99
CA LEU A 46 14.25 6.40 -0.71
C LEU A 46 14.94 7.65 -0.13
N ASP A 47 15.64 8.42 -0.96
CA ASP A 47 16.33 9.66 -0.58
C ASP A 47 15.33 10.72 -0.08
N ALA A 48 14.09 10.70 -0.61
CA ALA A 48 13.00 11.54 -0.12
C ALA A 48 12.44 11.11 1.25
N GLY A 49 12.92 10.02 1.84
CA GLY A 49 12.52 9.52 3.15
C GLY A 49 11.32 8.57 3.13
N ALA A 50 10.97 8.01 1.98
CA ALA A 50 9.78 7.15 1.84
C ALA A 50 9.80 5.93 2.78
N GLU A 51 10.97 5.31 3.02
CA GLU A 51 11.04 4.12 3.87
C GLU A 51 10.51 4.38 5.29
N ALA A 52 10.97 5.46 5.93
CA ALA A 52 10.54 5.82 7.28
C ALA A 52 9.03 6.11 7.32
N SER A 53 8.52 6.85 6.33
CA SER A 53 7.09 7.18 6.22
C SER A 53 6.24 5.93 6.02
N ILE A 54 6.62 5.01 5.11
CA ILE A 54 5.86 3.79 4.85
C ILE A 54 5.90 2.85 6.07
N ARG A 55 7.03 2.77 6.79
CA ARG A 55 7.11 2.00 8.04
C ARG A 55 6.20 2.58 9.13
N ALA A 56 6.09 3.90 9.23
CA ALA A 56 5.15 4.54 10.15
C ALA A 56 3.70 4.16 9.81
N VAL A 57 3.34 4.16 8.53
CA VAL A 57 2.02 3.72 8.05
C VAL A 57 1.77 2.25 8.39
N MET A 58 2.75 1.38 8.11
CA MET A 58 2.66 -0.05 8.43
C MET A 58 2.47 -0.32 9.94
N ASN A 59 3.04 0.52 10.80
CA ASN A 59 2.90 0.41 12.26
C ASN A 59 1.61 1.03 12.80
N ALA A 60 1.06 2.04 12.11
CA ALA A 60 -0.22 2.65 12.48
C ALA A 60 -1.41 1.72 12.15
N HIS A 61 -1.25 0.85 11.15
CA HIS A 61 -2.26 -0.06 10.65
C HIS A 61 -1.75 -1.50 10.77
N THR A 62 -1.92 -2.14 11.93
CA THR A 62 -1.17 -3.37 12.30
C THR A 62 -1.74 -4.69 11.79
N ASP A 63 -2.99 -4.73 11.35
CA ASP A 63 -3.65 -5.99 10.94
C ASP A 63 -4.75 -5.77 9.89
N ASP A 64 -4.46 -4.94 8.89
CA ASP A 64 -5.43 -4.58 7.85
C ASP A 64 -4.83 -4.64 6.44
N TYR A 65 -5.67 -4.30 5.46
CA TYR A 65 -5.26 -4.14 4.07
C TYR A 65 -4.09 -3.15 3.92
N MET A 66 -4.06 -2.09 4.75
CA MET A 66 -3.01 -1.06 4.69
C MET A 66 -1.65 -1.61 5.10
N HIS A 67 -1.59 -2.44 6.15
CA HIS A 67 -0.38 -3.13 6.58
C HIS A 67 0.29 -3.84 5.40
N ASN A 68 -0.49 -4.67 4.72
CA ASN A 68 0.00 -5.48 3.60
C ASN A 68 0.38 -4.61 2.40
N LEU A 69 -0.36 -3.54 2.15
CA LEU A 69 -0.07 -2.61 1.06
C LEU A 69 1.22 -1.80 1.30
N ALA A 70 1.41 -1.30 2.52
CA ALA A 70 2.63 -0.61 2.94
C ALA A 70 3.84 -1.54 2.85
N LYS A 71 3.69 -2.78 3.33
CA LYS A 71 4.70 -3.83 3.23
C LYS A 71 5.06 -4.19 1.79
N ALA A 72 4.07 -4.27 0.89
CA ALA A 72 4.28 -4.48 -0.53
C ALA A 72 5.06 -3.31 -1.17
N ALA A 73 4.76 -2.06 -0.78
CA ALA A 73 5.51 -0.89 -1.25
C ALA A 73 6.98 -0.92 -0.78
N LEU A 74 7.24 -1.29 0.47
CA LEU A 74 8.60 -1.46 0.99
C LEU A 74 9.37 -2.56 0.23
N ARG A 75 8.72 -3.69 -0.08
CA ARG A 75 9.31 -4.75 -0.90
C ARG A 75 9.68 -4.23 -2.30
N ASP A 76 8.78 -3.49 -2.95
CA ASP A 76 9.00 -2.95 -4.30
C ASP A 76 10.13 -1.91 -4.32
N LEU A 77 10.38 -1.23 -3.20
CA LEU A 77 11.54 -0.37 -2.97
C LEU A 77 12.83 -1.12 -2.57
N HIS A 78 12.79 -2.45 -2.50
CA HIS A 78 13.90 -3.30 -2.03
C HIS A 78 14.30 -3.06 -0.56
N CYS A 79 13.41 -2.48 0.25
CA CYS A 79 13.60 -2.41 1.70
C CYS A 79 13.41 -3.79 2.34
N ASN A 80 14.14 -4.06 3.41
CA ASN A 80 14.00 -5.31 4.15
C ASN A 80 12.62 -5.40 4.83
N VAL A 81 11.86 -6.44 4.50
CA VAL A 81 10.55 -6.76 5.09
C VAL A 81 10.44 -8.25 5.36
N GLN A 82 9.87 -8.62 6.51
CA GLN A 82 9.62 -10.03 6.85
C GLN A 82 8.38 -10.53 6.12
N LEU A 83 8.54 -11.32 5.07
CA LEU A 83 7.40 -12.00 4.43
C LEU A 83 7.07 -13.27 5.23
N GLY A 84 5.87 -13.31 5.80
CA GLY A 84 5.39 -14.50 6.49
C GLY A 84 5.02 -15.57 5.46
N VAL A 85 5.59 -16.76 5.58
CA VAL A 85 5.15 -17.92 4.79
C VAL A 85 3.96 -18.52 5.53
N VAL A 86 2.74 -18.12 5.15
CA VAL A 86 1.51 -18.60 5.79
C VAL A 86 1.16 -20.03 5.34
N PHE A 87 1.69 -20.46 4.19
CA PHE A 87 1.44 -21.78 3.63
C PHE A 87 2.68 -22.67 3.77
N THR A 88 2.64 -23.63 4.70
CA THR A 88 3.73 -24.60 4.97
C THR A 88 3.68 -25.83 4.08
N GLY A 89 2.68 -25.96 3.20
CA GLY A 89 2.63 -27.01 2.17
C GLY A 89 2.25 -28.40 2.68
N GLU A 90 1.63 -28.54 3.84
CA GLU A 90 1.07 -29.83 4.25
C GLU A 90 -0.19 -30.14 3.42
N VAL A 91 -0.11 -31.22 2.63
CA VAL A 91 -1.07 -31.62 1.58
C VAL A 91 -2.41 -32.14 2.17
N GLY A 92 -2.58 -32.18 3.49
CA GLY A 92 -3.75 -32.74 4.17
C GLY A 92 -4.95 -31.80 4.30
N GLU A 93 -4.70 -30.49 4.38
CA GLU A 93 -5.74 -29.46 4.46
C GLU A 93 -5.49 -28.42 3.39
N ALA A 94 -5.79 -28.78 2.13
CA ALA A 94 -5.89 -27.79 1.07
C ALA A 94 -7.04 -26.84 1.42
N LYS A 95 -6.76 -25.77 2.17
CA LYS A 95 -7.64 -24.60 2.21
C LYS A 95 -7.50 -23.95 0.85
N THR A 96 -8.35 -24.37 -0.09
CA THR A 96 -8.59 -23.62 -1.31
C THR A 96 -8.79 -22.17 -0.89
N LEU A 97 -8.04 -21.24 -1.49
CA LEU A 97 -8.34 -19.82 -1.31
C LEU A 97 -9.81 -19.67 -1.65
N GLU A 98 -10.65 -19.31 -0.67
CA GLU A 98 -12.05 -19.04 -0.97
C GLU A 98 -12.04 -17.98 -2.06
N GLN A 99 -12.69 -18.30 -3.17
CA GLN A 99 -12.88 -17.38 -4.27
C GLN A 99 -13.46 -16.12 -3.64
N GLY A 100 -12.69 -15.03 -3.65
CA GLY A 100 -13.04 -13.82 -2.92
C GLY A 100 -14.49 -13.48 -3.17
N ASP A 101 -15.27 -13.31 -2.10
CA ASP A 101 -16.71 -13.10 -2.19
C ASP A 101 -16.96 -11.93 -3.14
N MET A 102 -17.62 -12.22 -4.27
CA MET A 102 -17.97 -11.20 -5.26
C MET A 102 -18.88 -10.13 -4.66
N ASN A 103 -19.57 -10.45 -3.56
CA ASN A 103 -20.45 -9.56 -2.80
C ASN A 103 -19.85 -9.20 -1.43
N GLY A 104 -18.64 -9.65 -1.13
CA GLY A 104 -17.96 -9.32 0.11
C GLY A 104 -17.55 -7.87 0.02
N GLU A 105 -18.01 -7.04 0.96
CA GLU A 105 -17.77 -5.60 0.99
C GLU A 105 -16.31 -5.30 0.67
N ASN A 106 -16.04 -4.91 -0.57
CA ASN A 106 -14.73 -4.45 -0.91
C ASN A 106 -14.63 -3.02 -0.33
N HIS A 107 -13.43 -2.61 0.11
CA HIS A 107 -13.25 -1.27 0.70
C HIS A 107 -13.69 -0.12 -0.23
N TRP A 108 -13.91 -0.39 -1.53
CA TRP A 108 -14.41 0.56 -2.51
C TRP A 108 -15.94 0.70 -2.52
N ASP A 109 -16.70 -0.34 -2.16
CA ASP A 109 -18.15 -0.30 -2.08
C ASP A 109 -18.60 0.73 -1.02
N LYS A 110 -17.91 0.77 0.14
CA LYS A 110 -18.14 1.79 1.18
C LYS A 110 -17.87 3.22 0.75
N PHE A 111 -17.01 3.42 -0.25
CA PHE A 111 -16.75 4.76 -0.78
C PHE A 111 -17.92 5.26 -1.63
N LEU A 112 -18.58 4.39 -2.40
CA LEU A 112 -19.75 4.77 -3.22
C LEU A 112 -20.96 5.20 -2.37
N GLU A 113 -20.96 4.81 -1.09
CA GLU A 113 -21.97 5.21 -0.11
C GLU A 113 -21.68 6.58 0.54
N THR A 114 -20.51 7.17 0.29
CA THR A 114 -20.16 8.48 0.88
C THR A 114 -20.85 9.63 0.14
N PRO A 115 -21.29 10.69 0.84
CA PRO A 115 -21.92 11.86 0.20
C PRO A 115 -21.06 12.47 -0.91
N GLU A 116 -19.74 12.47 -0.71
CA GLU A 116 -18.77 13.01 -1.66
C GLU A 116 -18.68 12.20 -2.97
N ALA A 117 -19.04 10.92 -2.95
CA ALA A 117 -19.10 10.07 -4.14
C ALA A 117 -20.44 10.20 -4.89
N GLN A 118 -21.51 10.61 -4.21
CA GLN A 118 -22.84 10.79 -4.78
C GLN A 118 -23.04 12.18 -5.41
N GLU A 119 -22.15 13.12 -5.11
CA GLU A 119 -22.17 14.50 -5.63
C GLU A 119 -21.25 14.72 -6.86
N ALA A 120 -20.55 13.69 -7.33
CA ALA A 120 -19.67 13.74 -8.51
C ALA A 120 -20.35 13.22 -9.79
#